data_AF-A0A9W8M2U7-F1
#
_entry.id   AF-A0A9W8M2U7-F1
#
_cell.length_a   1.000
_cell.length_b   1.000
_cell.length_c   1.000
_cell.angle_alpha   90.00
_cell.angle_beta   90.00
_cell.angle_gamma   90.00
#
_symmetry.space_group_name_H-M   'P 1'
#
loop_
_entity.id
_entity.type
_entity.pdbx_description
1 polymer ?
#
loop_
_entity_poly.entity_id
_entity_poly.type
_entity_poly.pdbx_seq_one_letter_code
_entity_poly.pdbx_strand_id
1 'polypeptide(L)'
;MEKALQTFSDHFSINVVATDPVLMMNSMRVFQTSIMASLGIRPVYYVTVYPRSVFNREREREALERARRTMEQEQAQRDLEMARTLQRSADVTAGQTLLIDDGFHDADDSQQGLGALPGDAGKSVRIKVRDKSGKDTLLLVTTATTVQAIIDNYVNMAGLSAKTAVTLEFDDERLDPSSTIGDTEIEDDDMLTAYWR
;
A
#
# COMPACT_ATOMS: atom_id res chain seq x y z
N MET A 1 11.40 20.00 5.67
CA MET A 1 11.77 19.95 4.24
C MET A 1 11.72 21.31 3.57
N GLU A 2 10.77 22.18 3.93
CA GLU A 2 10.58 23.53 3.38
C GLU A 2 11.86 24.38 3.20
N LYS A 3 12.69 24.53 4.24
CA LYS A 3 13.96 25.29 4.13
C LYS A 3 14.92 24.72 3.08
N ALA A 4 14.98 23.40 2.92
CA ALA A 4 15.83 22.75 1.92
C ALA A 4 15.33 23.00 0.50
N LEU A 5 14.00 23.02 0.29
CA LEU A 5 13.41 23.40 -0.99
C LEU A 5 13.63 24.88 -1.32
N GLN A 6 13.55 25.76 -0.33
CA GLN A 6 13.83 27.18 -0.53
C GLN A 6 15.29 27.38 -0.99
N THR A 7 16.25 26.79 -0.27
CA THR A 7 17.66 26.83 -0.67
C THR A 7 17.90 26.23 -2.06
N PHE A 8 17.23 25.13 -2.39
CA PHE A 8 17.30 24.53 -3.72
C PHE A 8 16.73 25.45 -4.80
N SER A 9 15.59 26.10 -4.55
CA SER A 9 14.99 27.05 -5.50
C SER A 9 15.90 28.26 -5.78
N ASP A 10 16.64 28.72 -4.78
CA ASP A 10 17.52 29.89 -4.90
C ASP A 10 18.78 29.60 -5.75
N HIS A 11 19.13 28.33 -5.95
CA HIS A 11 20.36 27.90 -6.65
C HIS A 11 20.12 27.33 -8.06
N PHE A 12 18.86 27.21 -8.50
CA PHE A 12 18.52 26.62 -9.80
C PHE A 12 17.69 27.57 -10.67
N SER A 13 17.96 27.58 -11.99
CA SER A 13 17.31 28.48 -12.95
C SER A 13 15.81 28.22 -13.16
N ILE A 14 15.31 27.08 -12.65
CA ILE A 14 13.90 26.71 -12.71
C ILE A 14 13.33 26.96 -11.31
N ASN A 15 12.35 27.84 -11.21
CA ASN A 15 11.61 28.06 -9.97
C ASN A 15 10.68 26.86 -9.72
N VAL A 16 11.26 25.79 -9.17
CA VAL A 16 10.54 24.53 -8.97
C VAL A 16 9.44 24.69 -7.91
N VAL A 17 9.59 25.64 -6.98
CA VAL A 17 8.60 25.98 -5.96
C VAL A 17 7.33 26.56 -6.58
N ALA A 18 7.45 27.38 -7.64
CA ALA A 18 6.30 27.91 -8.39
C ALA A 18 5.57 26.84 -9.22
N THR A 19 6.10 25.62 -9.33
CA THR A 19 5.56 24.54 -10.18
C THR A 19 4.90 23.39 -9.42
N ASP A 20 4.58 23.58 -8.14
CA ASP A 20 4.04 22.54 -7.23
C ASP A 20 4.88 21.24 -7.29
N PRO A 21 6.12 21.27 -6.77
CA PRO A 21 7.08 20.21 -6.98
C PRO A 21 6.67 18.91 -6.29
N VAL A 22 6.86 17.79 -6.98
CA VAL A 22 6.71 16.45 -6.40
C VAL A 22 8.08 15.97 -5.94
N LEU A 23 8.22 15.74 -4.64
CA LEU A 23 9.43 15.23 -4.02
C LEU A 23 9.32 13.72 -3.91
N MET A 24 10.35 13.00 -4.33
CA MET A 24 10.41 11.54 -4.28
C MET A 24 11.68 11.08 -3.56
N MET A 25 11.56 10.10 -2.68
CA MET A 25 12.69 9.47 -1.98
C MET A 25 12.43 7.97 -1.89
N ASN A 26 13.35 7.14 -2.38
CA ASN A 26 13.19 5.68 -2.42
C ASN A 26 11.83 5.23 -3.00
N SER A 27 11.42 5.84 -4.11
CA SER A 27 10.12 5.61 -4.77
C SER A 27 8.88 6.09 -3.99
N MET A 28 9.05 6.78 -2.86
CA MET A 28 7.94 7.35 -2.09
C MET A 28 7.82 8.85 -2.29
N ARG A 29 6.59 9.35 -2.38
CA ARG A 29 6.34 10.79 -2.36
C ARG A 29 6.60 11.33 -0.97
N VAL A 30 7.42 12.38 -0.90
CA VAL A 30 7.71 13.12 0.33
C VAL A 30 6.94 14.44 0.29
N PHE A 31 6.38 14.85 1.41
CA PHE A 31 5.68 16.14 1.51
C PHE A 31 6.61 17.20 2.09
N GLN A 32 6.33 18.47 1.78
CA GLN A 32 7.07 19.60 2.37
C GLN A 32 6.98 19.63 3.91
N THR A 33 5.88 19.10 4.45
CA THR A 33 5.62 18.94 5.88
C THR A 33 6.27 17.71 6.49
N SER A 34 6.85 16.81 5.68
CA SER A 34 7.53 15.62 6.19
C SER A 34 8.76 16.01 7.01
N ILE A 35 8.90 15.33 8.15
CA ILE A 35 10.03 15.46 9.06
C ILE A 35 11.12 14.45 8.67
N MET A 36 12.39 14.81 8.86
CA MET A 36 13.50 13.91 8.46
C MET A 36 13.45 12.56 9.19
N ALA A 37 12.94 12.53 10.41
CA ALA A 37 12.76 11.29 11.17
C ALA A 37 11.78 10.31 10.52
N SER A 38 10.76 10.81 9.80
CA SER A 38 9.80 9.94 9.08
C SER A 38 10.38 9.37 7.78
N LEU A 39 11.57 9.81 7.37
CA LEU A 39 12.28 9.36 6.18
C LEU A 39 13.33 8.28 6.52
N GLY A 40 13.47 7.95 7.81
CA GLY A 40 14.43 6.99 8.35
C GLY A 40 15.44 7.66 9.29
N ILE A 41 16.44 6.90 9.72
CA ILE A 41 17.61 7.43 10.44
C ILE A 41 18.82 7.22 9.53
N ARG A 42 19.09 8.20 8.68
CA ARG A 42 20.27 8.22 7.81
C ARG A 42 20.98 9.56 7.91
N PRO A 43 22.32 9.57 7.79
CA PRO A 43 23.09 10.80 7.79
C PRO A 43 22.88 11.63 6.52
N VAL A 44 22.45 10.99 5.42
CA VAL A 44 22.23 11.62 4.11
C VAL A 44 20.95 11.07 3.48
N TYR A 45 20.14 11.96 2.93
CA TYR A 45 18.92 11.64 2.17
C TYR A 45 19.06 12.14 0.74
N TYR A 46 18.68 11.29 -0.22
CA TYR A 46 18.61 11.65 -1.63
C TYR A 46 17.14 11.84 -2.01
N VAL A 47 16.75 13.09 -2.25
CA VAL A 47 15.39 13.44 -2.66
C VAL A 47 15.44 13.91 -4.11
N THR A 48 14.71 13.21 -4.98
CA THR A 48 14.51 13.61 -6.36
C THR A 48 13.33 14.57 -6.45
N VAL A 49 13.49 15.66 -7.20
CA VAL A 49 12.44 16.68 -7.34
C VAL A 49 11.95 16.69 -8.78
N TYR A 50 10.65 16.54 -8.97
CA TYR A 50 10.00 16.56 -10.29
C TYR A 50 9.01 17.73 -10.37
N PRO A 51 8.94 18.44 -11.52
CA PRO A 51 7.76 19.23 -11.83
C PRO A 51 6.53 18.33 -11.89
N ARG A 52 5.38 18.80 -11.39
CA ARG A 52 4.17 17.96 -11.32
C ARG A 52 3.70 17.41 -12.67
N SER A 53 3.89 18.19 -13.74
CA SER A 53 3.58 17.77 -15.11
C SER A 53 4.41 16.57 -15.56
N VAL A 54 5.69 16.52 -15.18
CA VAL A 54 6.59 15.40 -15.50
C VAL A 54 6.21 14.17 -14.69
N PHE A 55 5.99 14.35 -13.38
CA PHE A 55 5.60 13.25 -12.49
C PHE A 55 4.28 12.59 -12.91
N ASN A 56 3.27 13.40 -13.22
CA ASN A 56 1.96 12.89 -13.65
C ASN A 56 2.09 12.06 -14.94
N ARG A 57 2.82 12.57 -15.94
CA ARG A 57 3.03 11.87 -17.21
C ARG A 57 3.75 10.53 -17.02
N GLU A 58 4.73 10.48 -16.12
CA GLU A 58 5.49 9.27 -15.83
C GLU A 58 4.66 8.23 -15.07
N ARG A 59 3.85 8.69 -14.11
CA ARG A 59 2.90 7.85 -13.37
C ARG A 59 1.79 7.30 -14.28
N GLU A 60 1.29 8.11 -15.20
CA GLU A 60 0.27 7.73 -16.16
C GLU A 60 0.80 6.66 -17.14
N ARG A 61 2.05 6.81 -17.61
CA ARG A 61 2.71 5.80 -18.43
C ARG A 61 2.86 4.47 -17.69
N GLU A 62 3.29 4.50 -16.42
CA GLU A 62 3.45 3.30 -15.61
C GLU A 62 2.10 2.62 -15.30
N ALA A 63 1.06 3.41 -15.02
CA ALA A 63 -0.30 2.90 -14.81
C ALA A 63 -0.86 2.23 -16.08
N LEU A 64 -0.58 2.80 -17.26
CA LEU A 64 -0.99 2.25 -18.54
C LEU A 64 -0.31 0.91 -18.83
N GLU A 65 0.99 0.78 -18.54
CA GLU A 65 1.70 -0.48 -18.70
C GLU A 65 1.19 -1.57 -17.75
N ARG A 66 0.89 -1.22 -16.50
CA ARG A 66 0.27 -2.17 -15.55
C ARG A 66 -1.11 -2.61 -16.02
N ALA A 67 -1.95 -1.68 -16.49
CA ALA A 67 -3.27 -1.99 -17.03
C ALA A 67 -3.20 -2.91 -18.26
N ARG A 68 -2.17 -2.74 -19.10
CA ARG A 68 -1.96 -3.61 -20.27
C ARG A 68 -1.60 -5.04 -19.85
N ARG A 69 -0.72 -5.20 -18.86
CA ARG A 69 -0.34 -6.53 -18.36
C ARG A 69 -1.51 -7.27 -17.71
N THR A 70 -2.34 -6.59 -16.94
CA THR A 70 -3.52 -7.22 -16.34
C THR A 70 -4.53 -7.64 -17.39
N MET A 71 -4.79 -6.82 -18.41
CA MET A 71 -5.66 -7.21 -19.52
C MET A 71 -5.11 -8.40 -20.32
N GLU A 72 -3.81 -8.42 -20.63
CA GLU A 72 -3.17 -9.55 -21.33
C GLU A 72 -3.28 -10.86 -20.52
N GLN A 73 -3.11 -10.79 -19.19
CA GLN A 73 -3.26 -11.94 -18.31
C GLN A 73 -4.71 -12.44 -18.24
N GLU A 74 -5.67 -11.53 -18.12
CA GLU A 74 -7.09 -11.88 -18.08
C GLU A 74 -7.54 -12.49 -19.41
N GLN A 75 -7.08 -11.94 -20.54
CA GLN A 75 -7.37 -12.48 -21.85
C GLN A 75 -6.77 -13.89 -22.05
N ALA A 76 -5.51 -14.08 -21.63
CA ALA A 76 -4.88 -15.40 -21.65
C ALA A 76 -5.60 -16.43 -20.76
N GLN A 77 -6.12 -16.01 -19.59
CA GLN A 77 -6.94 -16.87 -18.74
C GLN A 77 -8.27 -17.24 -19.42
N ARG A 78 -8.96 -16.28 -20.03
CA ARG A 78 -10.22 -16.54 -20.75
C ARG A 78 -10.02 -17.46 -21.94
N ASP A 79 -8.94 -17.29 -22.69
CA ASP A 79 -8.62 -18.15 -23.83
C ASP A 79 -8.29 -19.58 -23.37
N LEU A 80 -7.57 -19.73 -22.26
CA LEU A 80 -7.31 -21.03 -21.65
C LEU A 80 -8.59 -21.71 -21.15
N GLU A 81 -9.52 -20.95 -20.55
CA GLU A 81 -10.81 -21.46 -20.10
C GLU A 81 -11.71 -21.88 -21.28
N MET A 82 -11.73 -21.11 -22.36
CA MET A 82 -12.42 -21.47 -23.60
C MET A 82 -11.81 -22.72 -24.26
N ALA A 83 -10.49 -22.84 -24.27
CA ALA A 83 -9.83 -24.06 -24.76
C ALA A 83 -10.19 -25.29 -23.92
N ARG A 84 -10.25 -25.15 -22.59
CA ARG A 84 -10.62 -26.23 -21.67
C ARG A 84 -12.09 -26.65 -21.82
N THR A 85 -13.00 -25.71 -22.03
CA THR A 85 -14.42 -26.00 -22.25
C THR A 85 -14.66 -26.69 -23.59
N LEU A 86 -13.96 -26.28 -24.65
CA LEU A 86 -14.00 -26.96 -25.96
C LEU A 86 -13.47 -28.40 -25.87
N GLN A 87 -12.37 -28.63 -25.15
CA GLN A 87 -11.83 -29.98 -24.97
C GLN A 87 -12.79 -30.89 -24.18
N ARG A 88 -13.46 -30.35 -23.16
CA ARG A 88 -14.52 -31.07 -22.41
C ARG A 88 -15.73 -31.41 -23.29
N SER A 89 -16.09 -30.53 -24.23
CA SER A 89 -17.20 -30.79 -25.16
C SER A 89 -16.85 -31.82 -26.26
N ALA A 90 -15.58 -31.91 -26.64
CA ALA A 90 -15.09 -32.90 -27.60
C ALA A 90 -15.09 -34.32 -27.02
N ASP A 91 -14.79 -34.49 -25.73
CA ASP A 91 -14.81 -35.80 -25.04
C ASP A 91 -16.22 -36.38 -24.87
N VAL A 92 -17.26 -35.54 -24.77
CA VAL A 92 -18.66 -36.02 -24.59
C VAL A 92 -19.24 -36.65 -25.87
N THR A 93 -18.63 -36.44 -27.03
CA THR A 93 -19.08 -37.03 -28.31
C THR A 93 -18.41 -38.39 -28.61
N ALA A 94 -17.35 -38.75 -27.88
CA ALA A 94 -16.61 -40.01 -28.05
C ALA A 94 -16.91 -40.99 -26.90
N GLY A 95 -18.13 -41.54 -26.87
CA GLY A 95 -18.46 -42.86 -26.31
C GLY A 95 -17.90 -43.29 -24.94
N GLN A 96 -18.69 -43.09 -23.88
CA GLN A 96 -19.04 -44.04 -22.80
C GLN A 96 -17.97 -45.09 -22.36
N THR A 97 -17.49 -45.01 -21.09
CA THR A 97 -17.55 -46.06 -20.02
C THR A 97 -16.66 -45.71 -18.80
N LEU A 98 -17.28 -45.68 -17.60
CA LEU A 98 -16.79 -45.93 -16.21
C LEU A 98 -15.31 -45.60 -15.87
N LEU A 99 -14.99 -44.83 -14.81
CA LEU A 99 -15.20 -45.19 -13.41
C LEU A 99 -15.33 -43.94 -12.52
N ILE A 100 -16.26 -44.03 -11.58
CA ILE A 100 -16.27 -43.27 -10.33
C ILE A 100 -15.10 -43.84 -9.51
N ASP A 101 -14.09 -43.04 -9.21
CA ASP A 101 -13.08 -43.36 -8.20
C ASP A 101 -13.06 -42.24 -7.16
N ASP A 102 -13.47 -42.64 -5.97
CA ASP A 102 -13.48 -41.90 -4.71
C ASP A 102 -12.05 -41.45 -4.36
N GLY A 103 -11.86 -40.13 -4.26
CA GLY A 103 -10.58 -39.53 -3.90
C GLY A 103 -10.73 -38.38 -2.91
N PHE A 104 -11.46 -38.62 -1.83
CA PHE A 104 -11.31 -37.86 -0.59
C PHE A 104 -9.81 -37.84 -0.20
N HIS A 105 -9.23 -36.64 -0.08
CA HIS A 105 -8.05 -36.41 0.77
C HIS A 105 -8.35 -35.19 1.63
N ASP A 106 -8.67 -35.49 2.88
CA ASP A 106 -8.84 -34.57 3.99
C ASP A 106 -7.64 -34.78 4.92
N ALA A 107 -7.13 -33.68 5.50
CA ALA A 107 -6.00 -33.56 6.43
C ALA A 107 -4.59 -33.97 5.90
N ASP A 108 -3.46 -33.40 6.31
CA ASP A 108 -3.14 -32.80 7.59
C ASP A 108 -1.97 -31.79 7.48
N ASP A 109 -2.01 -30.86 8.42
CA ASP A 109 -1.05 -29.85 8.82
C ASP A 109 0.33 -30.45 9.16
N SER A 110 1.39 -29.78 8.71
CA SER A 110 2.65 -29.75 9.45
C SER A 110 3.48 -28.55 9.03
N GLN A 111 3.29 -27.47 9.79
CA GLN A 111 4.29 -26.44 10.01
C GLN A 111 5.70 -27.03 10.17
N GLN A 112 6.65 -26.50 9.39
CA GLN A 112 7.97 -26.16 9.90
C GLN A 112 8.59 -25.09 9.02
N GLY A 113 8.49 -23.85 9.50
CA GLY A 113 9.31 -22.76 9.01
C GLY A 113 10.78 -23.01 9.36
N LEU A 114 11.67 -22.41 8.56
CA LEU A 114 12.86 -21.68 8.98
C LEU A 114 13.63 -21.26 7.72
N GLY A 115 13.50 -19.98 7.38
CA GLY A 115 14.20 -19.39 6.25
C GLY A 115 13.73 -17.97 5.95
N ALA A 116 13.65 -17.13 6.98
CA ALA A 116 13.33 -15.71 6.84
C ALA A 116 14.42 -15.01 6.02
N LEU A 117 14.17 -14.88 4.72
CA LEU A 117 14.87 -13.95 3.84
C LEU A 117 14.29 -12.54 4.09
N PRO A 118 15.11 -11.50 4.29
CA PRO A 118 14.64 -10.12 4.36
C PRO A 118 14.29 -9.67 2.94
N GLY A 119 13.06 -9.96 2.50
CA GLY A 119 12.69 -9.76 1.11
C GLY A 119 11.21 -9.48 0.83
N ASP A 120 10.33 -9.56 1.82
CA ASP A 120 8.95 -9.10 1.64
C ASP A 120 8.86 -7.64 2.10
N ALA A 121 9.21 -6.73 1.19
CA ALA A 121 8.73 -5.35 1.27
C ALA A 121 7.22 -5.41 1.02
N GLY A 122 6.49 -5.82 2.06
CA GLY A 122 5.06 -6.07 2.03
C GLY A 122 4.30 -4.88 1.46
N LYS A 123 3.17 -5.18 0.81
CA LYS A 123 2.26 -4.18 0.25
C LYS A 123 2.13 -3.00 1.20
N SER A 124 2.41 -1.82 0.69
CA SER A 124 2.20 -0.57 1.43
C SER A 124 0.83 -0.02 1.09
N VAL A 125 0.14 0.51 2.09
CA VAL A 125 -1.22 1.01 2.02
C VAL A 125 -1.22 2.45 2.53
N ARG A 126 -1.82 3.37 1.78
CA ARG A 126 -2.03 4.76 2.18
C ARG A 126 -3.34 4.85 2.95
N ILE A 127 -3.27 5.29 4.20
CA ILE A 127 -4.46 5.46 5.05
C ILE A 127 -4.59 6.92 5.47
N LYS A 128 -5.82 7.34 5.78
CA LYS A 128 -6.16 8.69 6.20
C LYS A 128 -6.76 8.68 7.60
N VAL A 129 -6.05 9.24 8.57
CA VAL A 129 -6.56 9.34 9.94
C VAL A 129 -7.24 10.70 10.13
N ARG A 130 -8.55 10.67 10.35
CA ARG A 130 -9.38 11.85 10.63
C ARG A 130 -9.61 11.99 12.12
N ASP A 131 -9.45 13.21 12.59
CA ASP A 131 -9.61 13.55 13.99
C ASP A 131 -11.02 14.13 14.28
N LYS A 132 -11.40 14.27 15.57
CA LYS A 132 -12.70 14.87 15.96
C LYS A 132 -12.88 16.34 15.52
N SER A 133 -11.79 17.05 15.23
CA SER A 133 -11.83 18.42 14.70
C SER A 133 -11.99 18.47 13.18
N GLY A 134 -11.99 17.30 12.51
CA GLY A 134 -12.06 17.17 11.06
C GLY A 134 -10.69 17.31 10.37
N LYS A 135 -9.58 17.34 11.12
CA LYS A 135 -8.24 17.38 10.56
C LYS A 135 -7.83 15.99 10.07
N ASP A 136 -7.33 15.96 8.85
CA ASP A 136 -6.93 14.74 8.17
C ASP A 136 -5.40 14.58 8.17
N THR A 137 -4.91 13.42 8.59
CA THR A 137 -3.50 13.05 8.58
C THR A 137 -3.29 11.84 7.67
N LEU A 138 -2.49 11.99 6.62
CA LEU A 138 -2.19 10.90 5.68
C LEU A 138 -0.96 10.11 6.17
N LEU A 139 -1.09 8.79 6.21
CA LEU A 139 -0.03 7.86 6.61
C LEU A 139 0.19 6.82 5.51
N LEU A 140 1.45 6.40 5.33
CA LEU A 140 1.80 5.27 4.49
C LEU A 140 2.35 4.18 5.41
N VAL A 141 1.69 3.03 5.43
CA VAL A 141 1.98 1.93 6.34
C VAL A 141 2.15 0.64 5.54
N THR A 142 2.97 -0.28 6.03
CA THR A 142 3.04 -1.62 5.42
C THR A 142 1.94 -2.51 6.00
N THR A 143 1.52 -3.55 5.29
CA THR A 143 0.60 -4.56 5.83
C THR A 143 1.09 -5.18 7.14
N ALA A 144 2.42 -5.25 7.36
CA ALA A 144 3.01 -5.73 8.60
C ALA A 144 2.99 -4.70 9.76
N THR A 145 2.56 -3.47 9.52
CA THR A 145 2.50 -2.42 10.55
C THR A 145 1.34 -2.69 11.49
N THR A 146 1.58 -2.64 12.81
CA THR A 146 0.52 -2.80 13.82
C THR A 146 -0.31 -1.52 13.99
N VAL A 147 -1.56 -1.68 14.38
CA VAL A 147 -2.45 -0.56 14.71
C VAL A 147 -1.86 0.28 15.85
N GLN A 148 -1.20 -0.33 16.83
CA GLN A 148 -0.49 0.41 17.89
C GLN A 148 0.60 1.34 17.33
N ALA A 149 1.40 0.89 16.36
CA ALA A 149 2.43 1.73 15.76
C ALA A 149 1.83 2.94 15.01
N ILE A 150 0.63 2.76 14.44
CA ILE A 150 -0.13 3.84 13.77
C ILE A 150 -0.64 4.84 14.80
N ILE A 151 -1.16 4.36 15.93
CA ILE A 151 -1.59 5.20 17.07
C ILE A 151 -0.42 6.04 17.57
N ASP A 152 0.73 5.41 17.83
CA ASP A 152 1.92 6.11 18.35
C ASP A 152 2.40 7.18 17.36
N ASN A 153 2.42 6.86 16.06
CA ASN A 153 2.77 7.81 15.01
C ASN A 153 1.77 8.98 14.95
N TYR A 154 0.48 8.69 15.01
CA TYR A 154 -0.57 9.70 15.03
C TYR A 154 -0.47 10.62 16.24
N VAL A 155 -0.26 10.10 17.45
CA VAL A 155 -0.06 10.90 18.68
C VAL A 155 1.10 11.89 18.50
N ASN A 156 2.22 11.42 17.95
CA ASN A 156 3.39 12.25 17.68
C ASN A 156 3.10 13.34 16.62
N MET A 157 2.40 13.01 15.55
CA MET A 157 2.05 13.95 14.47
C MET A 157 0.97 14.97 14.88
N ALA A 158 0.03 14.56 15.72
CA ALA A 158 -1.03 15.41 16.25
C ALA A 158 -0.55 16.31 17.40
N GLY A 159 0.68 16.12 17.90
CA GLY A 159 1.23 16.87 19.02
C GLY A 159 0.52 16.56 20.35
N LEU A 160 -0.08 15.37 20.44
CA LEU A 160 -0.76 14.90 21.65
C LEU A 160 0.27 14.42 22.68
N SER A 161 -0.12 14.44 23.96
CA SER A 161 0.73 13.88 25.01
C SER A 161 0.86 12.38 24.82
N ALA A 162 2.05 11.82 25.09
CA ALA A 162 2.27 10.37 25.07
C ALA A 162 1.38 9.59 26.06
N LYS A 163 0.72 10.27 26.99
CA LYS A 163 -0.26 9.69 27.93
C LYS A 163 -1.70 9.73 27.43
N THR A 164 -1.96 10.38 26.30
CA THR A 164 -3.30 10.49 25.72
C THR A 164 -3.71 9.14 25.16
N ALA A 165 -4.82 8.59 25.66
CA ALA A 165 -5.36 7.34 25.16
C ALA A 165 -6.06 7.62 23.82
N VAL A 166 -5.54 7.02 22.75
CA VAL A 166 -6.10 7.12 21.40
C VAL A 166 -6.64 5.75 20.97
N THR A 167 -7.81 5.75 20.33
CA THR A 167 -8.43 4.59 19.70
C THR A 167 -8.72 4.93 18.25
N LEU A 168 -8.48 3.97 17.36
CA LEU A 168 -8.80 4.10 15.94
C LEU A 168 -10.04 3.25 15.63
N GLU A 169 -10.96 3.82 14.86
CA GLU A 169 -12.14 3.13 14.35
C GLU A 169 -12.13 3.12 12.81
N PHE A 170 -12.55 2.00 12.22
CA PHE A 170 -12.77 1.79 10.80
C PHE A 170 -14.16 1.18 10.61
N ASP A 171 -14.99 1.75 9.74
CA ASP A 171 -16.37 1.30 9.52
C ASP A 171 -17.17 1.00 10.81
N ASP A 172 -17.12 1.95 11.77
CA ASP A 172 -17.75 1.87 13.09
C ASP A 172 -17.24 0.73 14.01
N GLU A 173 -16.18 0.01 13.60
CA GLU A 173 -15.49 -1.00 14.40
C GLU A 173 -14.19 -0.46 15.00
N ARG A 174 -13.93 -0.80 16.28
CA ARG A 174 -12.68 -0.46 16.95
C ARG A 174 -11.58 -1.42 16.56
N LEU A 175 -10.49 -0.87 16.04
CA LEU A 175 -9.32 -1.64 15.69
C LEU A 175 -8.57 -2.10 16.95
N ASP A 176 -8.22 -3.38 17.00
CA ASP A 176 -7.35 -3.93 18.04
C ASP A 176 -5.92 -3.41 17.84
N PRO A 177 -5.30 -2.78 18.87
CA PRO A 177 -3.92 -2.29 18.79
C PRO A 177 -2.88 -3.36 18.44
N SER A 178 -3.16 -4.63 18.75
CA SER A 178 -2.25 -5.76 18.49
C SER A 178 -2.33 -6.31 17.06
N SER A 179 -3.39 -6.02 16.32
CA SER A 179 -3.56 -6.44 14.93
C SER A 179 -2.66 -5.68 13.97
N THR A 180 -2.28 -6.33 12.87
CA THR A 180 -1.59 -5.68 11.75
C THR A 180 -2.59 -5.17 10.72
N ILE A 181 -2.18 -4.20 9.90
CA ILE A 181 -3.02 -3.71 8.80
C ILE A 181 -3.37 -4.82 7.81
N GLY A 182 -2.47 -5.79 7.59
CA GLY A 182 -2.74 -6.94 6.73
C GLY A 182 -3.81 -7.90 7.27
N ASP A 183 -4.07 -7.87 8.57
CA ASP A 183 -5.11 -8.68 9.22
C ASP A 183 -6.47 -7.97 9.24
N THR A 184 -6.53 -6.72 8.81
CA THR A 184 -7.75 -5.90 8.75
C THR A 184 -8.24 -5.75 7.31
N GLU A 185 -9.48 -5.31 7.12
CA GLU A 185 -10.04 -4.99 5.79
C GLU A 185 -9.64 -3.59 5.28
N ILE A 186 -8.56 -3.01 5.83
CA ILE A 186 -8.10 -1.67 5.48
C ILE A 186 -7.30 -1.69 4.16
N GLU A 187 -7.79 -0.94 3.18
CA GLU A 187 -7.22 -0.79 1.84
C GLU A 187 -6.61 0.61 1.59
N ASP A 188 -6.08 0.81 0.37
CA ASP A 188 -5.48 2.07 -0.04
C ASP A 188 -6.56 3.14 -0.14
N ASP A 189 -6.27 4.31 0.41
CA ASP A 189 -7.17 5.46 0.55
C ASP A 189 -8.28 5.38 1.60
N ASP A 190 -8.28 4.35 2.45
CA ASP A 190 -9.24 4.25 3.53
C ASP A 190 -9.05 5.28 4.63
N MET A 191 -10.17 5.61 5.30
CA MET A 191 -10.23 6.61 6.35
C MET A 191 -10.49 5.99 7.71
N LEU A 192 -9.56 6.19 8.65
CA LEU A 192 -9.69 5.83 10.04
C LEU A 192 -10.16 7.04 10.86
N THR A 193 -11.05 6.82 11.82
CA THR A 193 -11.47 7.86 12.76
C THR A 193 -10.69 7.72 14.06
N ALA A 194 -9.97 8.78 14.46
CA ALA A 194 -9.24 8.82 15.71
C ALA A 194 -10.10 9.42 16.83
N TYR A 195 -10.22 8.68 17.93
CA TYR A 195 -10.83 9.13 19.17
C TYR A 195 -9.77 9.22 20.25
N TRP A 196 -9.70 10.36 20.92
CA TRP A 196 -8.84 10.51 22.10
C TRP A 196 -9.57 11.21 23.25
N ARG A 197 -9.06 10.99 24.46
CA ARG A 197 -9.52 11.57 25.72
C ARG A 197 -8.34 12.07 26.54
#